data_AF-A0A8J5RZM8-F1
#
_entry.id   AF-A0A8J5RZM8-F1
#
_cell.length_a   1.000
_cell.length_b   1.000
_cell.length_c   1.000
_cell.angle_alpha   90.00
_cell.angle_beta   90.00
_cell.angle_gamma   90.00
#
_symmetry.space_group_name_H-M   'P 1'
#
loop_
_entity.id
_entity.type
_entity.pdbx_description
1 polymer ?
#
loop_
_entity_poly.entity_id
_entity_poly.type
_entity_poly.pdbx_seq_one_letter_code
_entity_poly.pdbx_strand_id
1 'polypeptide(L)'
;MGRRKAAAALKAGAGVISEIREKHKMELENLTLTKHPFRTLHFFMLAMLQYFKRLATYILSKGALFVVLIVLVLVPGLLLVVTDGLHKKHVQEFLNYSRFVLWWVSLGVASSIGLGSGLHTFVLYLGPHIALFTIKAVQCGRIDLKTAPYDTIQLKQGPSWLDKKCSEFGPPLYQASAHSVRIPVFELLPQVQLEAVLWGIGTALGELPPYFISRAARLSGSEPEAVKELDATASNEHGPIASTLNQTKRWLLSHSQHLNFLTILILASVPNPLFDLAGIMCGQFGIPFWEFFLATCLGKPSSKPISRHYLLSPYATTNSCILWKRN
;
A
#
# COMPACT_ATOMS: atom_id res chain seq x y z
N MET A 1 39.61 -20.93 45.43
CA MET A 1 38.47 -20.03 45.76
C MET A 1 38.11 -18.99 44.69
N GLY A 2 39.02 -18.56 43.80
CA GLY A 2 38.75 -17.50 42.81
C GLY A 2 37.69 -17.82 41.72
N ARG A 3 37.66 -19.05 41.17
CA ARG A 3 36.70 -19.43 40.11
C ARG A 3 35.23 -19.39 40.55
N ARG A 4 34.92 -19.76 41.81
CA ARG A 4 33.55 -19.71 42.34
C ARG A 4 33.05 -18.27 42.56
N LYS A 5 33.94 -17.36 42.98
CA LYS A 5 33.61 -15.93 43.12
C LYS A 5 33.36 -15.27 41.76
N ALA A 6 34.15 -15.60 40.74
CA ALA A 6 33.94 -15.10 39.38
C ALA A 6 32.60 -15.57 38.77
N ALA A 7 32.24 -16.86 38.96
CA ALA A 7 30.96 -17.39 38.49
C ALA A 7 29.75 -16.75 39.19
N ALA A 8 29.85 -16.49 40.49
CA ALA A 8 28.80 -15.81 41.26
C ALA A 8 28.63 -14.34 40.82
N ALA A 9 29.72 -13.62 40.56
CA ALA A 9 29.68 -12.24 40.06
C ALA A 9 29.09 -12.15 38.63
N LEU A 10 29.44 -13.10 37.75
CA LEU A 10 28.88 -13.17 36.39
C LEU A 10 27.37 -13.44 36.42
N LYS A 11 26.91 -14.31 37.34
CA LYS A 11 25.51 -14.67 37.52
C LYS A 11 24.69 -13.53 38.15
N ALA A 12 25.29 -12.79 39.08
CA ALA A 12 24.69 -11.58 39.66
C ALA A 12 24.57 -10.45 38.61
N GLY A 13 25.61 -10.23 37.79
CA GLY A 13 25.57 -9.26 36.70
C GLY A 13 24.53 -9.61 35.63
N ALA A 14 24.39 -10.90 35.28
CA ALA A 14 23.36 -11.37 34.36
C ALA A 14 21.93 -11.14 34.91
N GLY A 15 21.71 -11.35 36.21
CA GLY A 15 20.44 -11.10 36.88
C GLY A 15 20.01 -9.64 36.87
N VAL A 16 20.94 -8.72 37.16
CA VAL A 16 20.69 -7.27 37.12
C VAL A 16 20.39 -6.79 35.70
N ILE A 17 21.09 -7.32 34.69
CA ILE A 17 20.83 -6.99 33.28
C ILE A 17 19.44 -7.49 32.85
N SER A 18 19.01 -8.67 33.31
CA SER A 18 17.66 -9.16 33.01
C SER A 18 16.57 -8.32 33.68
N GLU A 19 16.78 -7.86 34.91
CA GLU A 19 15.81 -7.05 35.65
C GLU A 19 15.65 -5.65 35.04
N ILE A 20 16.76 -5.01 34.63
CA ILE A 20 16.73 -3.74 33.90
C ILE A 20 16.03 -3.90 32.54
N ARG A 21 16.24 -5.04 31.85
CA ARG A 21 15.59 -5.35 30.58
C ARG A 21 14.09 -5.53 30.74
N GLU A 22 13.63 -6.22 31.78
CA GLU A 22 12.20 -6.37 32.05
C GLU A 22 11.55 -5.03 32.42
N LYS A 23 12.22 -4.21 33.24
CA LYS A 23 11.73 -2.87 33.58
C LYS A 23 11.62 -1.96 32.35
N HIS A 24 12.61 -1.98 31.47
CA HIS A 24 12.53 -1.27 30.19
C HIS A 24 11.40 -1.81 29.29
N LYS A 25 11.16 -3.12 29.27
CA LYS A 25 10.05 -3.72 28.50
C LYS A 25 8.69 -3.25 29.03
N MET A 26 8.52 -3.21 30.35
CA MET A 26 7.30 -2.69 30.98
C MET A 26 7.08 -1.20 30.70
N GLU A 27 8.15 -0.38 30.70
CA GLU A 27 8.05 1.03 30.33
C GLU A 27 7.66 1.21 28.84
N LEU A 28 8.21 0.39 27.94
CA LEU A 28 7.87 0.33 26.51
C LEU A 28 6.41 -0.06 26.28
N GLU A 29 5.91 -1.09 26.97
CA GLU A 29 4.51 -1.54 26.88
C GLU A 29 3.53 -0.44 27.36
N ASN A 30 3.96 0.43 28.28
CA ASN A 30 3.12 1.50 28.81
C ASN A 30 3.19 2.79 27.96
N LEU A 31 4.17 2.90 27.05
CA LEU A 31 4.35 3.98 26.09
C LEU A 31 3.38 3.83 24.90
N THR A 32 2.09 4.05 25.17
CA THR A 32 1.06 4.14 24.13
C THR A 32 0.75 5.59 23.80
N LEU A 33 0.34 5.84 22.55
CA LEU A 33 -0.07 7.17 22.10
C LEU A 33 -1.27 7.71 22.89
N THR A 34 -2.10 6.81 23.41
CA THR A 34 -3.31 7.10 24.19
C THR A 34 -3.02 7.40 25.66
N LYS A 35 -2.05 6.74 26.30
CA LYS A 35 -1.72 6.98 27.71
C LYS A 35 -0.79 8.18 27.92
N HIS A 36 0.22 8.34 27.06
CA HIS A 36 1.24 9.39 27.21
C HIS A 36 1.65 10.01 25.86
N PRO A 37 0.78 10.81 25.20
CA PRO A 37 1.01 11.29 23.83
C PRO A 37 2.30 12.09 23.66
N PHE A 38 2.60 13.03 24.56
CA PHE A 38 3.79 13.88 24.47
C PHE A 38 5.10 13.11 24.71
N ARG A 39 5.09 12.17 25.65
CA ARG A 39 6.29 11.38 25.99
C ARG A 39 6.61 10.38 24.88
N THR A 40 5.58 9.73 24.33
CA THR A 40 5.70 8.85 23.16
C THR A 40 6.21 9.62 21.93
N LEU A 41 5.67 10.82 21.65
CA LEU A 41 6.13 11.65 20.54
C LEU A 41 7.58 12.10 20.72
N HIS A 42 7.98 12.49 21.94
CA HIS A 42 9.35 12.89 22.23
C HIS A 42 10.35 11.76 21.98
N PHE A 43 10.07 10.55 22.48
CA PHE A 43 10.91 9.38 22.23
C PHE A 43 10.93 8.98 20.75
N PHE A 44 9.80 9.07 20.06
CA PHE A 44 9.74 8.85 18.62
C PHE A 44 10.64 9.83 17.86
N MET A 45 10.59 11.13 18.19
CA MET A 45 11.44 12.14 17.57
C MET A 45 12.93 11.92 17.85
N LEU A 46 13.29 11.53 19.07
CA LEU A 46 14.67 11.16 19.43
C LEU A 46 15.14 9.94 18.63
N ALA A 47 14.32 8.90 18.53
CA ALA A 47 14.63 7.72 17.74
C ALA A 47 14.82 8.07 16.26
N MET A 48 13.89 8.86 15.69
CA MET A 48 14.00 9.35 14.31
C MET A 48 15.31 10.11 14.10
N LEU A 49 15.66 11.05 14.99
CA LEU A 49 16.92 11.80 14.91
C LEU A 49 18.15 10.88 15.00
N GLN A 50 18.12 9.87 15.86
CA GLN A 50 19.22 8.91 15.98
C GLN A 50 19.37 8.05 14.73
N TYR A 51 18.26 7.61 14.12
CA TYR A 51 18.28 6.92 12.84
C TYR A 51 18.79 7.83 11.71
N PHE A 52 18.34 9.09 11.66
CA PHE A 52 18.85 10.08 10.72
C PHE A 52 20.35 10.30 10.89
N LYS A 53 20.84 10.43 12.12
CA LYS A 53 22.28 10.56 12.40
C LYS A 53 23.05 9.33 11.94
N ARG A 54 22.53 8.12 12.19
CA ARG A 54 23.15 6.86 11.75
C ARG A 54 23.16 6.71 10.24
N LEU A 55 22.08 7.13 9.57
CA LEU A 55 22.00 7.18 8.12
C LEU A 55 23.00 8.21 7.56
N ALA A 56 23.07 9.40 8.15
CA ALA A 56 24.01 10.44 7.76
C ALA A 56 25.46 10.01 7.94
N THR A 57 25.82 9.36 9.06
CA THR A 57 27.18 8.83 9.26
C THR A 57 27.49 7.66 8.34
N TYR A 58 26.51 6.80 8.03
CA TYR A 58 26.69 5.74 7.04
C TYR A 58 26.94 6.32 5.64
N ILE A 59 26.11 7.27 5.21
CA ILE A 59 26.27 7.99 3.93
C ILE A 59 27.62 8.71 3.89
N LEU A 60 28.01 9.39 4.97
CA LEU A 60 29.28 10.11 5.07
C LEU A 60 30.49 9.16 5.08
N SER A 61 30.37 7.98 5.69
CA SER A 61 31.41 6.94 5.65
C SER A 61 31.62 6.34 4.25
N LYS A 62 30.55 6.33 3.43
CA LYS A 62 30.58 6.02 1.99
C LYS A 62 30.62 7.29 1.14
N GLY A 63 30.99 8.42 1.75
CA GLY A 63 30.78 9.77 1.24
C GLY A 63 31.39 9.99 -0.13
N ALA A 64 32.57 9.40 -0.43
CA ALA A 64 33.17 9.50 -1.75
C ALA A 64 32.27 8.90 -2.85
N LEU A 65 31.68 7.72 -2.63
CA LEU A 65 30.78 7.08 -3.59
C LEU A 65 29.46 7.84 -3.72
N PHE A 66 28.92 8.32 -2.61
CA PHE A 66 27.65 9.06 -2.61
C PHE A 66 27.80 10.45 -3.23
N VAL A 67 28.90 11.14 -2.98
CA VAL A 67 29.26 12.42 -3.63
C VAL A 67 29.47 12.21 -5.13
N VAL A 68 30.17 11.13 -5.54
CA VAL A 68 30.30 10.79 -6.97
C VAL A 68 28.93 10.52 -7.59
N LEU A 69 28.05 9.78 -6.92
CA LEU A 69 26.71 9.49 -7.42
C LEU A 69 25.84 10.75 -7.53
N ILE A 70 25.90 11.63 -6.52
CA ILE A 70 25.21 12.93 -6.54
C ILE A 70 25.76 13.78 -7.68
N VAL A 71 27.06 13.93 -7.82
CA VAL A 71 27.66 14.71 -8.91
C VAL A 71 27.26 14.13 -10.27
N LEU A 72 27.26 12.80 -10.42
CA LEU A 72 26.85 12.11 -11.64
C LEU A 72 25.37 12.30 -11.99
N VAL A 73 24.50 12.58 -11.02
CA VAL A 73 23.06 12.82 -11.27
C VAL A 73 22.75 14.31 -11.38
N LEU A 74 23.36 15.12 -10.51
CA LEU A 74 23.08 16.54 -10.36
C LEU A 74 23.74 17.38 -11.45
N VAL A 75 24.94 17.01 -11.93
CA VAL A 75 25.60 17.70 -13.04
C VAL A 75 24.84 17.49 -14.36
N PRO A 76 24.45 16.27 -14.77
CA PRO A 76 23.58 16.09 -15.93
C PRO A 76 22.19 16.68 -15.72
N GLY A 77 21.62 16.57 -14.51
CA GLY A 77 20.33 17.19 -14.19
C GLY A 77 20.34 18.71 -14.35
N LEU A 78 21.41 19.38 -13.91
CA LEU A 78 21.60 20.81 -14.08
C LEU A 78 21.89 21.19 -15.54
N LEU A 79 22.69 20.39 -16.25
CA LEU A 79 22.93 20.56 -17.70
C LEU A 79 21.62 20.46 -18.51
N LEU A 80 20.74 19.52 -18.14
CA LEU A 80 19.44 19.29 -18.77
C LEU A 80 18.45 20.43 -18.49
N VAL A 81 18.56 21.11 -17.35
CA VAL A 81 17.70 22.24 -16.97
C VAL A 81 18.18 23.56 -17.59
N VAL A 82 19.48 23.77 -17.71
CA VAL A 82 20.08 25.01 -18.25
C VAL A 82 20.06 25.05 -19.78
N THR A 83 20.01 23.89 -20.45
CA THR A 83 19.87 23.87 -21.91
C THR A 83 18.41 24.11 -22.33
N ASP A 84 18.11 25.30 -22.83
CA ASP A 84 16.80 25.79 -23.30
C ASP A 84 16.22 25.04 -24.54
N GLY A 85 16.65 23.80 -24.79
CA GLY A 85 16.29 23.01 -25.97
C GLY A 85 15.19 21.96 -25.75
N LEU A 86 15.00 21.13 -26.80
CA LEU A 86 14.05 20.01 -26.99
C LEU A 86 13.72 19.13 -25.75
N HIS A 87 14.61 19.14 -24.75
CA HIS A 87 14.49 18.44 -23.47
C HIS A 87 13.41 19.01 -22.55
N LYS A 88 13.04 20.30 -22.64
CA LYS A 88 11.94 20.86 -21.83
C LYS A 88 10.63 20.09 -21.98
N LYS A 89 10.31 19.65 -23.20
CA LYS A 89 9.11 18.81 -23.46
C LYS A 89 9.22 17.44 -22.80
N HIS A 90 10.38 16.78 -22.90
CA HIS A 90 10.61 15.46 -22.31
C HIS A 90 10.63 15.50 -20.77
N VAL A 91 11.24 16.54 -20.18
CA VAL A 91 11.25 16.76 -18.73
C VAL A 91 9.84 17.04 -18.22
N GLN A 92 9.08 17.89 -18.91
CA GLN A 92 7.70 18.19 -18.54
C GLN A 92 6.80 16.93 -18.61
N GLU A 93 6.98 16.12 -19.66
CA GLU A 93 6.26 14.86 -19.82
C GLU A 93 6.60 13.89 -18.67
N PHE A 94 7.89 13.73 -18.35
CA PHE A 94 8.34 12.93 -17.21
C PHE A 94 7.75 13.40 -15.87
N LEU A 95 7.69 14.71 -15.65
CA LEU A 95 7.08 15.29 -14.45
C LEU A 95 5.57 15.00 -14.38
N ASN A 96 4.86 15.02 -15.50
CA ASN A 96 3.44 14.68 -15.55
C ASN A 96 3.21 13.20 -15.21
N TYR A 97 3.99 12.29 -15.79
CA TYR A 97 3.97 10.87 -15.43
C TYR A 97 4.33 10.64 -13.96
N SER A 98 5.35 11.33 -13.45
CA SER A 98 5.77 11.21 -12.06
C SER A 98 4.66 11.66 -11.10
N ARG A 99 4.01 12.80 -11.38
CA ARG A 99 2.85 13.28 -10.59
C ARG A 99 1.70 12.29 -10.62
N PHE A 100 1.40 11.71 -11.79
CA PHE A 100 0.36 10.71 -11.96
C PHE A 100 0.63 9.45 -11.13
N VAL A 101 1.84 8.90 -11.21
CA VAL A 101 2.26 7.75 -10.41
C VAL A 101 2.18 8.07 -8.93
N LEU A 102 2.77 9.18 -8.50
CA LEU A 102 2.76 9.61 -7.10
C LEU A 102 1.35 9.78 -6.56
N TRP A 103 0.45 10.39 -7.33
CA TRP A 103 -0.94 10.58 -6.94
C TRP A 103 -1.66 9.25 -6.68
N TRP A 104 -1.66 8.33 -7.65
CA TRP A 104 -2.38 7.06 -7.53
C TRP A 104 -1.75 6.11 -6.51
N VAL A 105 -0.42 6.04 -6.46
CA VAL A 105 0.29 5.26 -5.44
C VAL A 105 0.02 5.81 -4.04
N SER A 106 0.05 7.14 -3.85
CA SER A 106 -0.22 7.75 -2.53
C SER A 106 -1.66 7.51 -2.07
N LEU A 107 -2.64 7.61 -2.97
CA LEU A 107 -4.04 7.25 -2.68
C LEU A 107 -4.18 5.76 -2.32
N GLY A 108 -3.38 4.90 -2.97
CA GLY A 108 -3.28 3.49 -2.63
C GLY A 108 -2.71 3.27 -1.23
N VAL A 109 -1.63 3.96 -0.86
CA VAL A 109 -1.04 3.84 0.49
C VAL A 109 -2.01 4.35 1.56
N ALA A 110 -2.66 5.49 1.31
CA ALA A 110 -3.66 6.05 2.22
C ALA A 110 -4.86 5.10 2.43
N SER A 111 -5.17 4.27 1.42
CA SER A 111 -6.17 3.21 1.47
C SER A 111 -5.92 2.22 2.61
N SER A 112 -4.65 1.86 2.83
CA SER A 112 -4.25 0.86 3.82
C SER A 112 -4.22 1.43 5.23
N ILE A 113 -3.90 2.72 5.39
CA ILE A 113 -3.74 3.38 6.69
C ILE A 113 -5.11 3.72 7.34
N GLY A 114 -6.15 4.01 6.54
CA GLY A 114 -7.42 4.56 7.04
C GLY A 114 -8.56 3.58 7.31
N LEU A 115 -8.39 2.63 8.24
CA LEU A 115 -9.33 1.52 8.62
C LEU A 115 -9.05 0.16 7.95
N GLY A 116 -7.93 0.02 7.24
CA GLY A 116 -7.48 -1.27 6.68
C GLY A 116 -8.32 -1.80 5.51
N SER A 117 -9.61 -1.43 5.35
CA SER A 117 -10.49 -1.99 4.31
C SER A 117 -10.15 -1.57 2.88
N GLY A 118 -9.47 -0.43 2.71
CA GLY A 118 -9.19 0.20 1.42
C GLY A 118 -10.42 0.54 0.56
N LEU A 119 -11.63 0.34 1.09
CA LEU A 119 -12.88 0.60 0.41
C LEU A 119 -13.15 2.10 0.30
N HIS A 120 -12.74 2.87 1.32
CA HIS A 120 -13.06 4.29 1.39
C HIS A 120 -12.35 5.12 0.30
N THR A 121 -11.06 4.92 0.08
CA THR A 121 -10.33 5.62 -1.00
C THR A 121 -10.74 5.11 -2.38
N PHE A 122 -11.12 3.83 -2.51
CA PHE A 122 -11.73 3.31 -3.73
C PHE A 122 -13.02 4.05 -4.06
N VAL A 123 -13.97 4.11 -3.12
CA VAL A 123 -15.29 4.75 -3.30
C VAL A 123 -15.16 6.26 -3.52
N LEU A 124 -14.17 6.92 -2.92
CA LEU A 124 -14.00 8.37 -3.04
C LEU A 124 -13.25 8.84 -4.29
N TYR A 125 -12.27 8.05 -4.78
CA TYR A 125 -11.39 8.51 -5.85
C TYR A 125 -11.42 7.59 -7.08
N LEU A 126 -11.04 6.31 -6.91
CA LEU A 126 -10.90 5.39 -8.05
C LEU A 126 -12.25 5.03 -8.70
N GLY A 127 -13.27 4.76 -7.89
CA GLY A 127 -14.62 4.44 -8.33
C GLY A 127 -15.28 5.59 -9.12
N PRO A 128 -15.31 6.82 -8.58
CA PRO A 128 -15.81 7.98 -9.31
C PRO A 128 -15.05 8.25 -10.60
N HIS A 129 -13.72 8.07 -10.62
CA HIS A 129 -12.93 8.19 -11.84
C HIS A 129 -13.38 7.20 -12.94
N ILE A 130 -13.51 5.91 -12.59
CA ILE A 130 -13.97 4.87 -13.53
C ILE A 130 -15.40 5.17 -13.99
N ALA A 131 -16.29 5.56 -13.08
CA ALA A 131 -17.69 5.86 -13.38
C ALA A 131 -17.82 7.06 -14.32
N LEU A 132 -17.16 8.18 -14.02
CA LEU A 132 -17.19 9.40 -14.85
C LEU A 132 -16.62 9.15 -16.25
N PHE A 133 -15.51 8.41 -16.35
CA PHE A 133 -14.92 8.05 -17.63
C PHE A 133 -15.88 7.17 -18.45
N THR A 134 -16.50 6.16 -17.83
CA THR A 134 -17.46 5.27 -18.50
C THR A 134 -18.69 6.03 -18.99
N ILE A 135 -19.24 6.91 -18.16
CA ILE A 135 -20.40 7.74 -18.53
C ILE A 135 -20.06 8.62 -19.73
N LYS A 136 -18.90 9.30 -19.70
CA LYS A 136 -18.45 10.13 -20.83
C LYS A 136 -18.19 9.32 -22.09
N ALA A 137 -17.61 8.13 -21.96
CA ALA A 137 -17.37 7.24 -23.10
C ALA A 137 -18.68 6.85 -23.78
N VAL A 138 -19.68 6.44 -22.99
CA VAL A 138 -21.01 6.07 -23.50
C VAL A 138 -21.74 7.28 -24.11
N GLN A 139 -21.63 8.47 -23.51
CA GLN A 139 -22.23 9.70 -24.02
C GLN A 139 -21.66 10.13 -25.37
N CYS A 140 -20.34 10.07 -25.53
CA CYS A 140 -19.68 10.46 -26.78
C CYS A 140 -19.57 9.31 -27.78
N GLY A 141 -19.90 8.08 -27.37
CA GLY A 141 -19.78 6.87 -28.18
C GLY A 141 -18.34 6.58 -28.64
N ARG A 142 -17.37 6.83 -27.76
CA ARG A 142 -15.93 6.72 -28.01
C ARG A 142 -15.17 6.43 -26.72
N ILE A 143 -13.98 5.85 -26.82
CA ILE A 143 -13.12 5.51 -25.67
C ILE A 143 -11.84 6.35 -25.61
N ASP A 144 -11.48 7.04 -26.69
CA ASP A 144 -10.27 7.85 -26.83
C ASP A 144 -10.49 9.29 -26.34
N LEU A 145 -10.94 9.40 -25.09
CA LEU A 145 -11.22 10.69 -24.45
C LEU A 145 -9.95 11.32 -23.84
N LYS A 146 -9.01 10.49 -23.37
CA LYS A 146 -7.81 10.97 -22.70
C LYS A 146 -6.82 11.52 -23.71
N THR A 147 -6.32 12.73 -23.43
CA THR A 147 -5.25 13.33 -24.24
C THR A 147 -3.92 12.59 -24.03
N ALA A 148 -3.69 12.09 -22.81
CA ALA A 148 -2.53 11.31 -22.42
C ALA A 148 -2.90 10.34 -21.28
N PRO A 149 -2.13 9.26 -21.03
CA PRO A 149 -2.42 8.30 -19.96
C PRO A 149 -2.51 8.93 -18.56
N TYR A 150 -1.77 10.01 -18.32
CA TYR A 150 -1.77 10.72 -17.03
C TYR A 150 -2.91 11.73 -16.86
N ASP A 151 -3.78 11.90 -17.86
CA ASP A 151 -4.93 12.82 -17.82
C ASP A 151 -6.06 12.24 -16.96
N THR A 152 -5.97 12.51 -15.66
CA THR A 152 -6.77 11.89 -14.61
C THR A 152 -7.29 12.91 -13.60
N ILE A 153 -8.23 12.48 -12.76
CA ILE A 153 -8.77 13.31 -11.66
C ILE A 153 -7.69 13.46 -10.59
N GLN A 154 -7.34 14.71 -10.28
CA GLN A 154 -6.43 15.07 -9.20
C GLN A 154 -7.16 15.93 -8.15
N LEU A 155 -6.57 16.10 -6.96
CA LEU A 155 -7.21 16.84 -5.85
C LEU A 155 -7.66 18.27 -6.23
N LYS A 156 -6.86 18.98 -7.02
CA LYS A 156 -7.07 20.40 -7.35
C LYS A 156 -7.29 20.66 -8.84
N GLN A 157 -7.28 19.61 -9.66
CA GLN A 157 -7.36 19.73 -11.11
C GLN A 157 -8.22 18.59 -11.67
N GLY A 158 -9.28 18.97 -12.37
CA GLY A 158 -10.11 18.04 -13.13
C GLY A 158 -9.39 17.55 -14.39
N PRO A 159 -9.74 16.36 -14.90
CA PRO A 159 -9.15 15.85 -16.12
C PRO A 159 -9.67 16.62 -17.32
N SER A 160 -8.85 16.72 -18.37
CA SER A 160 -9.17 17.55 -19.54
C SER A 160 -10.41 17.07 -20.31
N TRP A 161 -10.76 15.79 -20.16
CA TRP A 161 -11.86 15.15 -20.88
C TRP A 161 -13.23 15.32 -20.22
N LEU A 162 -13.31 15.74 -18.96
CA LEU A 162 -14.58 15.81 -18.24
C LEU A 162 -15.47 16.96 -18.73
N ASP A 163 -14.86 18.13 -18.99
CA ASP A 163 -15.58 19.35 -19.37
C ASP A 163 -15.67 19.58 -20.88
N LYS A 164 -14.88 18.85 -21.68
CA LYS A 164 -14.92 18.91 -23.15
C LYS A 164 -16.23 18.36 -23.71
N LYS A 165 -16.77 19.01 -24.76
CA LYS A 165 -17.99 18.56 -25.44
C LYS A 165 -17.68 17.39 -26.37
N CYS A 166 -18.64 16.48 -26.54
CA CYS A 166 -18.47 15.31 -27.42
C CYS A 166 -18.12 15.68 -28.87
N SER A 167 -18.57 16.84 -29.35
CA SER A 167 -18.25 17.36 -30.69
C SER A 167 -16.76 17.65 -30.91
N GLU A 168 -15.99 17.90 -29.85
CA GLU A 168 -14.57 18.26 -29.93
C GLU A 168 -13.66 17.03 -30.08
N PHE A 169 -14.13 15.83 -29.70
CA PHE A 169 -13.38 14.57 -29.83
C PHE A 169 -13.48 13.97 -31.24
N GLY A 170 -14.53 14.31 -31.99
CA GLY A 170 -14.80 13.79 -33.33
C GLY A 170 -16.00 12.85 -33.39
N PRO A 171 -16.26 12.22 -34.56
CA PRO A 171 -17.43 11.38 -34.76
C PRO A 171 -17.40 10.12 -33.89
N PRO A 172 -18.56 9.60 -33.44
CA PRO A 172 -18.61 8.40 -32.61
C PRO A 172 -17.98 7.20 -33.33
N LEU A 173 -17.17 6.44 -32.61
CA LEU A 173 -16.52 5.22 -33.12
C LEU A 173 -17.44 4.02 -33.05
N TYR A 174 -18.37 4.03 -32.08
CA TYR A 174 -19.38 2.98 -31.91
C TYR A 174 -20.74 3.48 -32.38
N GLN A 175 -21.42 2.64 -33.18
CA GLN A 175 -22.74 2.95 -33.71
C GLN A 175 -23.75 3.11 -32.58
N ALA A 176 -24.46 4.24 -32.55
CA ALA A 176 -25.61 4.40 -31.67
C ALA A 176 -26.74 3.48 -32.15
N SER A 177 -27.07 2.45 -31.37
CA SER A 177 -28.33 1.74 -31.53
C SER A 177 -29.45 2.65 -31.03
N ALA A 178 -30.66 2.58 -31.59
CA ALA A 178 -31.76 3.54 -31.47
C ALA A 178 -32.08 4.14 -30.07
N HIS A 179 -31.59 3.59 -28.95
CA HIS A 179 -31.71 4.14 -27.59
C HIS A 179 -30.44 4.03 -26.71
N SER A 180 -29.33 3.43 -27.16
CA SER A 180 -28.10 3.34 -26.35
C SER A 180 -26.86 3.03 -27.18
N VAL A 181 -25.73 3.65 -26.81
CA VAL A 181 -24.40 3.26 -27.32
C VAL A 181 -23.88 2.12 -26.46
N ARG A 182 -23.51 1.00 -27.09
CA ARG A 182 -22.90 -0.15 -26.41
C ARG A 182 -21.41 -0.16 -26.68
N ILE A 183 -20.62 0.04 -25.63
CA ILE A 183 -19.16 -0.02 -25.69
C ILE A 183 -18.71 -1.34 -25.05
N PRO A 184 -17.90 -2.16 -25.74
CA PRO A 184 -17.37 -3.38 -25.15
C PRO A 184 -16.46 -3.06 -23.96
N VAL A 185 -16.75 -3.68 -22.82
CA VAL A 185 -16.00 -3.47 -21.57
C VAL A 185 -14.50 -3.75 -21.75
N PHE A 186 -14.16 -4.75 -22.58
CA PHE A 186 -12.77 -5.10 -22.86
C PHE A 186 -11.96 -3.98 -23.50
N GLU A 187 -12.59 -3.09 -24.27
CA GLU A 187 -11.91 -1.95 -24.90
C GLU A 187 -11.90 -0.70 -24.00
N LEU A 188 -12.84 -0.63 -23.05
CA LEU A 188 -12.91 0.44 -22.06
C LEU A 188 -11.90 0.24 -20.92
N LEU A 189 -11.72 -1.00 -20.46
CA LEU A 189 -10.89 -1.33 -19.29
C LEU A 189 -9.43 -0.84 -19.41
N PRO A 190 -8.71 -1.02 -20.54
CA PRO A 190 -7.33 -0.58 -20.67
C PRO A 190 -7.13 0.92 -20.43
N GLN A 191 -8.17 1.73 -20.67
CA GLN A 191 -8.11 3.18 -20.48
C GLN A 191 -8.06 3.58 -19.01
N VAL A 192 -8.59 2.78 -18.09
CA VAL A 192 -8.65 3.08 -16.64
C VAL A 192 -7.86 2.10 -15.77
N GLN A 193 -7.27 1.08 -16.40
CA GLN A 193 -6.56 0.01 -15.72
C GLN A 193 -5.27 0.51 -15.06
N LEU A 194 -4.57 1.47 -15.68
CA LEU A 194 -3.29 1.96 -15.16
C LEU A 194 -3.47 2.63 -13.78
N GLU A 195 -4.52 3.43 -13.61
CA GLU A 195 -4.89 4.03 -12.32
C GLU A 195 -5.21 2.97 -11.27
N ALA A 196 -5.97 1.93 -11.66
CA ALA A 196 -6.31 0.83 -10.76
C ALA A 196 -5.08 0.01 -10.34
N VAL A 197 -4.13 -0.22 -11.26
CA VAL A 197 -2.87 -0.91 -10.98
C VAL A 197 -1.98 -0.08 -10.04
N LEU A 198 -1.78 1.21 -10.33
CA LEU A 198 -0.98 2.10 -9.48
C LEU A 198 -1.56 2.24 -8.07
N TRP A 199 -2.89 2.35 -7.97
CA TRP A 199 -3.59 2.33 -6.70
C TRP A 199 -3.44 0.99 -5.96
N GLY A 200 -3.50 -0.12 -6.68
CA GLY A 200 -3.26 -1.47 -6.16
C GLY A 200 -1.83 -1.64 -5.60
N ILE A 201 -0.82 -1.16 -6.34
CA ILE A 201 0.59 -1.12 -5.90
C ILE A 201 0.72 -0.28 -4.63
N GLY A 202 0.11 0.91 -4.59
CA GLY A 202 0.10 1.75 -3.39
C GLY A 202 -0.53 1.04 -2.19
N THR A 203 -1.62 0.31 -2.39
CA THR A 203 -2.26 -0.48 -1.33
C THR A 203 -1.31 -1.56 -0.80
N ALA A 204 -0.64 -2.30 -1.69
CA ALA A 204 0.35 -3.31 -1.30
C ALA A 204 1.51 -2.71 -0.51
N LEU A 205 1.99 -1.51 -0.90
CA LEU A 205 3.02 -0.77 -0.16
C LEU A 205 2.55 -0.37 1.24
N GLY A 206 1.31 0.10 1.37
CA GLY A 206 0.74 0.53 2.65
C GLY A 206 0.57 -0.60 3.68
N GLU A 207 0.56 -1.86 3.23
CA GLU A 207 0.40 -3.03 4.09
C GLU A 207 1.72 -3.77 4.39
N LEU A 208 2.86 -3.24 3.96
CA LEU A 208 4.17 -3.76 4.34
C LEU A 208 4.56 -3.65 5.83
N PRO A 209 4.01 -2.73 6.68
CA PRO A 209 4.50 -2.58 8.05
C PRO A 209 4.56 -3.86 8.90
N PRO A 210 3.53 -4.74 8.92
CA PRO A 210 3.56 -5.98 9.71
C PRO A 210 4.72 -6.92 9.33
N TYR A 211 5.09 -6.98 8.04
CA TYR A 211 6.22 -7.78 7.55
C TYR A 211 7.56 -7.28 8.10
N PHE A 212 7.79 -5.96 8.08
CA PHE A 212 9.04 -5.40 8.59
C PHE A 212 9.14 -5.49 10.11
N ILE A 213 8.03 -5.28 10.81
CA ILE A 213 7.96 -5.39 12.27
C ILE A 213 8.29 -6.82 12.71
N SER A 214 7.65 -7.83 12.10
CA SER A 214 7.89 -9.23 12.47
C SER A 214 9.29 -9.71 12.08
N ARG A 215 9.83 -9.24 10.94
CA ARG A 215 11.21 -9.53 10.53
C ARG A 215 12.24 -8.91 11.47
N ALA A 216 12.01 -7.69 11.94
CA ALA A 216 12.88 -7.03 12.92
C ALA A 216 12.83 -7.72 14.29
N ALA A 217 11.65 -8.16 14.74
CA ALA A 217 11.48 -8.91 15.98
C ALA A 217 12.27 -10.23 15.96
N ARG A 218 12.17 -10.98 14.86
CA ARG A 218 12.94 -12.21 14.64
C ARG A 218 14.45 -11.99 14.72
N LEU A 219 14.96 -10.97 14.04
CA LEU A 219 16.39 -10.65 14.06
C LEU A 219 16.87 -10.23 15.46
N SER A 220 15.96 -9.73 16.30
CA SER A 220 16.23 -9.33 17.68
C SER A 220 16.07 -10.46 18.70
N GLY A 221 15.72 -11.68 18.26
CA GLY A 221 15.50 -12.84 19.14
C GLY A 221 14.34 -12.67 20.13
N SER A 222 13.47 -11.69 19.89
CA SER A 222 12.29 -11.44 20.71
C SER A 222 11.08 -12.02 20.00
N GLU A 223 10.23 -12.77 20.72
CA GLU A 223 8.93 -13.13 20.16
C GLU A 223 8.13 -11.86 19.87
N PRO A 224 7.61 -11.68 18.64
CA PRO A 224 6.88 -10.47 18.32
C PRO A 224 5.63 -10.38 19.19
N GLU A 225 5.47 -9.23 19.86
CA GLU A 225 4.26 -8.90 20.62
C GLU A 225 3.00 -9.00 19.75
N ALA A 226 3.12 -8.76 18.45
CA ALA A 226 2.05 -8.99 17.48
C ALA A 226 1.55 -10.45 17.44
N VAL A 227 2.42 -11.46 17.63
CA VAL A 227 1.98 -12.87 17.70
C VAL A 227 1.28 -13.16 19.03
N LYS A 228 1.75 -12.55 20.13
CA LYS A 228 1.11 -12.65 21.46
C LYS A 228 -0.24 -11.94 21.52
N GLU A 229 -0.36 -10.78 20.88
CA GLU A 229 -1.59 -10.01 20.75
C GLU A 229 -2.58 -10.73 19.80
N LEU A 230 -2.10 -11.36 18.72
CA LEU A 230 -2.91 -12.25 17.89
C LEU A 230 -3.34 -13.53 18.62
N ASP A 231 -2.57 -14.03 19.60
CA ASP A 231 -2.99 -15.14 20.47
C ASP A 231 -4.04 -14.69 21.49
N ALA A 232 -3.92 -13.47 22.02
CA ALA A 232 -4.85 -12.90 23.01
C ALA A 232 -6.18 -12.44 22.40
N THR A 233 -6.18 -11.83 21.22
CA THR A 233 -7.42 -11.44 20.49
C THR A 233 -8.23 -12.67 20.09
N ALA A 234 -7.55 -13.75 19.66
CA ALA A 234 -8.16 -15.04 19.36
C ALA A 234 -8.83 -15.73 20.56
N SER A 235 -8.36 -15.47 21.79
CA SER A 235 -9.00 -16.00 23.01
C SER A 235 -10.25 -15.23 23.43
N ASN A 236 -10.40 -13.97 22.99
CA ASN A 236 -11.48 -13.08 23.39
C ASN A 236 -12.67 -13.04 22.40
N GLU A 237 -12.51 -13.50 21.16
CA GLU A 237 -13.62 -13.58 20.20
C GLU A 237 -14.33 -14.95 20.24
N HIS A 238 -15.56 -14.97 20.77
CA HIS A 238 -16.42 -16.16 20.76
C HIS A 238 -17.44 -16.08 19.62
N GLY A 239 -17.07 -16.63 18.46
CA GLY A 239 -17.97 -16.77 17.31
C GLY A 239 -17.50 -17.83 16.31
N PRO A 240 -18.38 -18.31 15.40
CA PRO A 240 -18.03 -19.33 14.39
C PRO A 240 -16.95 -18.88 13.39
N ILE A 241 -16.73 -17.56 13.27
CA ILE A 241 -15.66 -16.95 12.46
C ILE A 241 -14.31 -17.04 13.18
N ALA A 242 -14.29 -16.96 14.52
CA ALA A 242 -13.08 -17.06 15.31
C ALA A 242 -12.54 -18.50 15.38
N SER A 243 -13.42 -19.51 15.40
CA SER A 243 -13.00 -20.92 15.40
C SER A 243 -12.37 -21.33 14.06
N THR A 244 -12.95 -20.87 12.96
CA THR A 244 -12.40 -21.08 11.61
C THR A 244 -11.07 -20.33 11.43
N LEU A 245 -10.97 -19.06 11.85
CA LEU A 245 -9.70 -18.32 11.88
C LEU A 245 -8.62 -19.02 12.70
N ASN A 246 -8.97 -19.54 13.87
CA ASN A 246 -8.04 -20.27 14.73
C ASN A 246 -7.58 -21.59 14.12
N GLN A 247 -8.47 -22.29 13.41
CA GLN A 247 -8.13 -23.52 12.69
C GLN A 247 -7.24 -23.24 11.48
N THR A 248 -7.54 -22.18 10.71
CA THR A 248 -6.70 -21.70 9.60
C THR A 248 -5.34 -21.23 10.11
N LYS A 249 -5.26 -20.54 11.24
CA LYS A 249 -4.03 -20.11 11.91
C LYS A 249 -3.16 -21.29 12.34
N ARG A 250 -3.73 -22.29 13.03
CA ARG A 250 -3.00 -23.51 13.45
C ARG A 250 -2.51 -24.33 12.26
N TRP A 251 -3.31 -24.42 11.20
CA TRP A 251 -2.92 -25.07 9.95
C TRP A 251 -1.80 -24.29 9.26
N LEU A 252 -1.88 -22.96 9.19
CA LEU A 252 -0.84 -22.11 8.62
C LEU A 252 0.47 -22.17 9.40
N LEU A 253 0.40 -22.17 10.74
CA LEU A 253 1.58 -22.34 11.60
C LEU A 253 2.19 -23.74 11.46
N SER A 254 1.38 -24.79 11.27
CA SER A 254 1.89 -26.15 11.06
C SER A 254 2.44 -26.39 9.66
N HIS A 255 1.90 -25.70 8.64
CA HIS A 255 2.37 -25.76 7.24
C HIS A 255 3.36 -24.64 6.87
N SER A 256 3.81 -23.80 7.82
CA SER A 256 4.57 -22.59 7.50
C SER A 256 5.96 -22.86 6.93
N GLN A 257 6.52 -24.05 7.17
CA GLN A 257 7.81 -24.48 6.63
C GLN A 257 7.80 -24.60 5.10
N HIS A 258 6.62 -24.56 4.45
CA HIS A 258 6.43 -24.60 3.00
C HIS A 258 5.55 -23.45 2.49
N LEU A 259 5.69 -22.25 3.05
CA LEU A 259 5.08 -21.04 2.48
C LEU A 259 5.71 -20.72 1.13
N ASN A 260 5.15 -21.30 0.07
CA ASN A 260 5.50 -20.99 -1.31
C ASN A 260 4.80 -19.70 -1.74
N PHE A 261 5.35 -19.03 -2.76
CA PHE A 261 4.76 -17.88 -3.44
C PHE A 261 3.22 -17.95 -3.65
N LEU A 262 2.70 -19.12 -4.06
CA LEU A 262 1.25 -19.31 -4.29
C LEU A 262 0.42 -19.22 -3.01
N THR A 263 0.94 -19.72 -1.89
CA THR A 263 0.26 -19.63 -0.59
C THR A 263 0.20 -18.18 -0.13
N ILE A 264 1.30 -17.43 -0.29
CA ILE A 264 1.36 -16.00 0.02
C ILE A 264 0.39 -15.22 -0.86
N LEU A 265 0.33 -15.54 -2.16
CA LEU A 265 -0.59 -14.93 -3.11
C LEU A 265 -2.05 -15.14 -2.70
N ILE A 266 -2.43 -16.37 -2.31
CA ILE A 266 -3.78 -16.69 -1.85
C ILE A 266 -4.09 -15.92 -0.57
N LEU A 267 -3.20 -15.90 0.42
CA LEU A 267 -3.42 -15.19 1.67
C LEU A 267 -3.51 -13.66 1.50
N ALA A 268 -2.68 -13.09 0.63
CA ALA A 268 -2.71 -11.66 0.29
C ALA A 268 -3.98 -11.27 -0.50
N SER A 269 -4.69 -12.26 -1.05
CA SER A 269 -5.91 -12.07 -1.84
C SER A 269 -7.19 -12.03 -0.99
N VAL A 270 -7.15 -12.43 0.28
CA VAL A 270 -8.31 -12.49 1.21
C VAL A 270 -8.36 -11.20 2.06
N PRO A 271 -9.53 -10.77 2.61
CA PRO A 271 -9.67 -9.59 3.47
C PRO A 271 -8.51 -9.31 4.43
N ASN A 272 -8.28 -8.02 4.69
CA ASN A 272 -7.05 -7.48 5.28
C ASN A 272 -6.53 -8.15 6.56
N PRO A 273 -7.34 -8.71 7.47
CA PRO A 273 -6.81 -9.48 8.61
C PRO A 273 -5.92 -10.67 8.21
N LEU A 274 -6.21 -11.33 7.07
CA LEU A 274 -5.40 -12.43 6.54
C LEU A 274 -4.12 -11.94 5.86
N PHE A 275 -4.16 -10.75 5.25
CA PHE A 275 -2.98 -10.10 4.73
C PHE A 275 -2.00 -9.75 5.85
N ASP A 276 -2.49 -9.13 6.93
CA ASP A 276 -1.65 -8.74 8.08
C ASP A 276 -1.01 -9.97 8.73
N LEU A 277 -1.77 -11.06 8.88
CA LEU A 277 -1.26 -12.35 9.33
C LEU A 277 -0.16 -12.89 8.39
N ALA A 278 -0.39 -12.86 7.08
CA ALA A 278 0.60 -13.29 6.10
C ALA A 278 1.88 -12.46 6.17
N GLY A 279 1.77 -11.14 6.34
CA GLY A 279 2.91 -10.25 6.55
C GLY A 279 3.71 -10.62 7.80
N ILE A 280 3.02 -10.82 8.93
CA ILE A 280 3.65 -11.25 10.19
C ILE A 280 4.40 -12.56 9.99
N MET A 281 3.73 -13.57 9.41
CA MET A 281 4.33 -14.89 9.16
C MET A 281 5.53 -14.79 8.21
N CYS A 282 5.40 -14.11 7.07
CA CYS A 282 6.48 -13.99 6.09
C CYS A 282 7.73 -13.32 6.71
N GLY A 283 7.56 -12.32 7.57
CA GLY A 283 8.69 -11.70 8.25
C GLY A 283 9.31 -12.58 9.35
N GLN A 284 8.51 -13.36 10.08
CA GLN A 284 9.00 -14.35 11.06
C GLN A 284 9.70 -15.55 10.42
N PHE A 285 9.27 -16.02 9.26
CA PHE A 285 9.94 -17.10 8.55
C PHE A 285 11.09 -16.60 7.69
N GLY A 286 11.16 -15.28 7.44
CA GLY A 286 12.25 -14.64 6.72
C GLY A 286 12.22 -14.82 5.22
N ILE A 287 11.03 -14.96 4.67
CA ILE A 287 10.79 -15.01 3.24
C ILE A 287 11.39 -13.73 2.61
N PRO A 288 12.10 -13.82 1.47
CA PRO A 288 12.69 -12.66 0.83
C PRO A 288 11.63 -11.61 0.49
N PHE A 289 12.00 -10.34 0.63
CA PHE A 289 11.07 -9.21 0.45
C PHE A 289 10.39 -9.25 -0.93
N TRP A 290 11.14 -9.56 -1.98
CA TRP A 290 10.62 -9.58 -3.35
C TRP A 290 9.57 -10.65 -3.58
N GLU A 291 9.67 -11.81 -2.94
CA GLU A 291 8.69 -12.88 -3.08
C GLU A 291 7.36 -12.48 -2.42
N PHE A 292 7.42 -11.90 -1.22
CA PHE A 292 6.26 -11.35 -0.53
C PHE A 292 5.66 -10.14 -1.29
N PHE A 293 6.49 -9.20 -1.73
CA PHE A 293 6.05 -7.99 -2.41
C PHE A 293 5.40 -8.29 -3.78
N LEU A 294 5.95 -9.23 -4.55
CA LEU A 294 5.37 -9.63 -5.82
C LEU A 294 4.06 -10.40 -5.61
N ALA A 295 4.00 -11.30 -4.62
CA ALA A 295 2.77 -12.02 -4.30
C ALA A 295 1.64 -11.07 -3.88
N THR A 296 1.96 -10.07 -3.07
CA THR A 296 0.99 -9.06 -2.61
C THR A 296 0.56 -8.09 -3.73
N CYS A 297 1.51 -7.65 -4.56
CA CYS A 297 1.22 -6.85 -5.76
C CYS A 297 0.36 -7.58 -6.78
N LEU A 298 0.49 -8.90 -6.91
CA LEU A 298 -0.33 -9.71 -7.83
C LEU A 298 -1.68 -10.12 -7.23
N GLY A 299 -1.75 -10.39 -5.92
CA GLY A 299 -2.98 -10.83 -5.26
C GLY A 299 -4.06 -9.74 -5.20
N LYS A 300 -3.67 -8.51 -4.88
CA LYS A 300 -4.58 -7.34 -4.78
C LYS A 300 -5.37 -7.03 -6.07
N PRO A 301 -4.74 -6.95 -7.26
CA PRO A 301 -5.46 -6.69 -8.50
C PRO A 301 -6.20 -7.91 -9.06
N SER A 302 -5.87 -9.14 -8.62
CA SER A 302 -6.51 -10.36 -9.12
C SER A 302 -7.68 -10.88 -8.26
N SER A 303 -7.78 -10.47 -6.98
CA SER A 303 -8.86 -10.91 -6.07
C SER A 303 -9.84 -9.84 -5.63
N LYS A 304 -9.52 -8.54 -5.81
CA LYS A 304 -10.58 -7.53 -5.86
C LYS A 304 -11.40 -7.87 -7.12
N PRO A 305 -12.74 -7.99 -7.04
CA PRO A 305 -13.57 -8.31 -8.19
C PRO A 305 -13.67 -7.09 -9.12
N ILE A 306 -12.53 -6.65 -9.66
CA ILE A 306 -12.38 -5.76 -10.81
C ILE A 306 -12.50 -6.56 -12.12
N SER A 307 -12.71 -7.87 -12.03
CA SER A 307 -13.19 -8.67 -13.16
C SER A 307 -14.55 -9.29 -12.83
N ARG A 308 -15.57 -8.78 -13.53
CA ARG A 308 -16.87 -9.42 -13.85
C ARG A 308 -18.12 -9.06 -13.03
N HIS A 309 -18.06 -8.66 -11.75
CA HIS A 309 -19.30 -8.39 -10.98
C HIS A 309 -19.51 -6.96 -10.45
N TYR A 310 -18.48 -6.21 -10.05
CA TYR A 310 -18.69 -4.88 -9.45
C TYR A 310 -18.82 -3.73 -10.46
N LEU A 311 -18.42 -3.93 -11.73
CA LEU A 311 -18.77 -3.01 -12.82
C LEU A 311 -20.25 -3.08 -13.21
N LEU A 312 -21.00 -4.09 -12.73
CA LEU A 312 -22.42 -4.31 -13.07
C LEU A 312 -23.41 -3.98 -11.94
N SER A 313 -22.96 -3.68 -10.71
CA SER A 313 -23.89 -3.44 -9.59
C SER A 313 -24.48 -2.02 -9.44
N PRO A 314 -24.07 -0.96 -10.18
CA PRO A 314 -24.88 0.25 -10.25
C PRO A 314 -26.00 0.15 -11.30
N TYR A 315 -25.85 -0.72 -12.31
CA TYR A 315 -26.79 -0.76 -13.45
C TYR A 315 -28.07 -1.54 -13.19
N ALA A 316 -28.18 -2.27 -12.07
CA ALA A 316 -29.44 -2.88 -11.64
C ALA A 316 -30.36 -1.91 -10.87
N THR A 317 -29.88 -0.72 -10.49
CA THR A 317 -30.64 0.25 -9.68
C THR A 317 -30.89 1.58 -10.41
N THR A 318 -30.49 1.71 -11.67
CA THR A 318 -30.73 2.92 -12.47
C THR A 318 -32.19 3.08 -12.92
N ASN A 319 -33.01 2.02 -12.84
CA ASN A 319 -34.46 2.17 -12.99
C ASN A 319 -35.14 2.81 -11.78
N SER A 320 -34.45 2.97 -10.64
CA SER A 320 -35.01 3.62 -9.45
C SER A 320 -34.48 5.04 -9.22
N CYS A 321 -33.33 5.42 -9.77
CA CYS A 321 -32.79 6.79 -9.63
C CYS A 321 -33.35 7.80 -10.63
N ILE A 322 -33.96 7.35 -11.74
CA ILE A 322 -34.62 8.25 -12.71
C ILE A 322 -35.98 8.75 -12.19
N LEU A 323 -36.54 8.15 -11.12
CA LEU A 323 -37.78 8.62 -10.49
C LEU A 323 -37.58 9.70 -9.41
N TRP A 324 -36.36 10.00 -8.98
CA TRP A 324 -36.13 10.99 -7.90
C TRP A 324 -35.79 12.40 -8.39
N LYS A 325 -35.85 12.64 -9.71
CA LYS A 325 -35.68 13.97 -10.33
C LYS A 325 -36.92 14.43 -11.12
N ARG A 326 -38.08 13.85 -10.79
CA ARG A 326 -39.41 14.36 -11.12
C ARG A 326 -40.26 14.33 -9.86
N ASN A 327 -39.95 15.27 -8.97
CA ASN A 327 -40.86 16.01 -8.10
C ASN A 327 -40.13 17.29 -7.69
#